data_AF-A0A8H6R7N0-F1
#
_entry.id   AF-A0A8H6R7N0-F1
#
_cell.length_a   1.000
_cell.length_b   1.000
_cell.length_c   1.000
_cell.angle_alpha   90.00
_cell.angle_beta   90.00
_cell.angle_gamma   90.00
#
_symmetry.space_group_name_H-M   'P 1'
#
loop_
_entity.id
_entity.type
_entity.pdbx_description
1 polymer ?
#
loop_
_entity_poly.entity_id
_entity_poly.type
_entity_poly.pdbx_seq_one_letter_code
_entity_poly.pdbx_strand_id
1 'polypeptide(L)'
;MVRETKFYDVLGVSPDADESKLKTAYRKSALKHHPDKNAHDPSAAEKFKEISHAYEVLSDPQKRQLYDQYGEEGLEQGGMGGGGMAAEDLFAQFFGGGGGGFGGMFGGGGMRDQGPKKARTIHHVHKVSLEDIYRGKVSKLALQKSVICSKCEGRGGKEGAVKTCAGCNGQGMKTMMRQMGPMIQRFQTVCPDCNGEGETIREKDKCKQCNGKKTVIERKVLHVHVDRGVQSGTKIDFRGEGDQMPGVQPGDVQFEIEQKPHPRFQRKGDDLFYHAEIDLLTALAGGAIYIEHLDERWLTVEVLPGEVISPGEIKVIRGQGMPSYRHHDFGNLYVQFEVKFPERLSGPPDADGYPTPLSKAQIQALESVLPPRMPQQIPPPDAMTEDYQLEKVDPMREGDRAAKATEEDDEDMQGGERVQCASQ
;
A
#
# COMPACT_ATOMS: atom_id res chain seq x y z
N MET A 1 -19.69 -45.73 27.91
CA MET A 1 -18.55 -45.07 28.57
C MET A 1 -17.51 -44.80 27.51
N VAL A 2 -16.99 -43.59 27.46
CA VAL A 2 -16.01 -43.16 26.47
C VAL A 2 -14.64 -43.74 26.84
N ARG A 3 -13.89 -44.25 25.85
CA ARG A 3 -12.56 -44.86 26.07
C ARG A 3 -11.50 -43.82 26.49
N GLU A 4 -11.55 -42.61 25.93
CA GLU A 4 -10.64 -41.50 26.24
C GLU A 4 -11.38 -40.16 26.34
N THR A 5 -11.04 -39.32 27.32
CA THR A 5 -11.70 -38.01 27.52
C THR A 5 -10.90 -36.82 26.97
N LYS A 6 -9.71 -37.05 26.41
CA LYS A 6 -8.74 -36.02 26.04
C LYS A 6 -9.33 -34.88 25.18
N PHE A 7 -10.09 -35.17 24.12
CA PHE A 7 -10.70 -34.12 23.29
C PHE A 7 -11.85 -33.37 23.98
N TYR A 8 -12.58 -34.04 24.86
CA TYR A 8 -13.61 -33.39 25.69
C TYR A 8 -12.97 -32.47 26.73
N ASP A 9 -11.86 -32.89 27.33
CA ASP A 9 -11.09 -32.13 28.31
C ASP A 9 -10.44 -30.88 27.68
N VAL A 10 -9.90 -30.99 26.45
CA VAL A 10 -9.34 -29.86 25.68
C VAL A 10 -10.40 -28.80 25.36
N LEU A 11 -11.63 -29.21 25.04
CA LEU A 11 -12.76 -28.31 24.84
C LEU A 11 -13.41 -27.85 26.16
N GLY A 12 -13.08 -28.48 27.28
CA GLY A 12 -13.65 -28.20 28.60
C GLY A 12 -15.13 -28.57 28.71
N VAL A 13 -15.53 -29.67 28.06
CA VAL A 13 -16.92 -30.17 28.05
C VAL A 13 -17.01 -31.60 28.59
N SER A 14 -18.20 -32.01 29.04
CA SER A 14 -18.46 -33.40 29.42
C SER A 14 -18.58 -34.30 28.18
N PRO A 15 -18.22 -35.60 28.26
CA PRO A 15 -18.45 -36.57 27.19
C PRO A 15 -19.91 -36.68 26.72
N ASP A 16 -20.87 -36.35 27.59
CA ASP A 16 -22.31 -36.32 27.28
C ASP A 16 -22.76 -34.99 26.63
N ALA A 17 -21.83 -34.14 26.18
CA ALA A 17 -22.16 -32.83 25.62
C ALA A 17 -22.86 -32.94 24.26
N ASP A 18 -23.97 -32.22 24.12
CA ASP A 18 -24.69 -32.03 22.86
C ASP A 18 -23.85 -31.17 21.88
N GLU A 19 -24.13 -31.30 20.58
CA GLU A 19 -23.44 -30.56 19.50
C GLU A 19 -23.45 -29.04 19.72
N SER A 20 -24.54 -28.51 20.27
CA SER A 20 -24.69 -27.08 20.60
C SER A 20 -23.71 -26.63 21.70
N LYS A 21 -23.43 -27.48 22.68
CA LYS A 21 -22.45 -27.23 23.76
C LYS A 21 -21.03 -27.32 23.23
N LEU A 22 -20.73 -28.31 22.38
CA LEU A 22 -19.43 -28.43 21.70
C LEU A 22 -19.10 -27.18 20.87
N LYS A 23 -20.05 -26.71 20.06
CA LYS A 23 -19.89 -25.51 19.23
C LYS A 23 -19.71 -24.23 20.03
N THR A 24 -20.35 -24.16 21.21
CA THR A 24 -20.24 -23.00 22.10
C THR A 24 -18.89 -23.00 22.83
N ALA A 25 -18.45 -24.16 23.31
CA ALA A 25 -17.16 -24.34 23.95
C ALA A 25 -16.00 -24.05 22.98
N TYR A 26 -16.06 -24.58 21.75
CA TYR A 26 -15.07 -24.29 20.70
C TYR A 26 -14.98 -22.79 20.43
N ARG A 27 -16.11 -22.09 20.21
CA ARG A 27 -16.10 -20.64 19.97
C ARG A 27 -15.46 -19.85 21.11
N LYS A 28 -15.72 -20.24 22.36
CA LYS A 28 -15.16 -19.58 23.54
C LYS A 28 -13.65 -19.81 23.65
N SER A 29 -13.19 -21.04 23.43
CA SER A 29 -11.77 -21.41 23.53
C SER A 29 -10.95 -20.89 22.34
N ALA A 30 -11.50 -20.93 21.12
CA ALA A 30 -10.88 -20.39 19.91
C ALA A 30 -10.67 -18.87 19.99
N LEU A 31 -11.63 -18.12 20.55
CA LEU A 31 -11.47 -16.67 20.77
C LEU A 31 -10.41 -16.35 21.84
N LYS A 32 -10.28 -17.20 22.86
CA LYS A 32 -9.33 -17.02 23.96
C LYS A 32 -7.90 -17.28 23.51
N HIS A 33 -7.70 -18.31 22.67
CA HIS A 33 -6.39 -18.73 22.17
C HIS A 33 -6.10 -18.28 20.74
N HIS A 34 -6.82 -17.28 20.23
CA HIS A 34 -6.64 -16.79 18.87
C HIS A 34 -5.21 -16.22 18.69
N PRO A 35 -4.47 -16.61 17.63
CA PRO A 35 -3.07 -16.20 17.43
C PRO A 35 -2.92 -14.68 17.28
N ASP A 36 -3.87 -14.01 16.63
CA ASP A 36 -3.86 -12.54 16.46
C ASP A 36 -3.98 -11.78 17.79
N LYS A 37 -4.72 -12.33 18.78
CA LYS A 37 -4.88 -11.71 20.10
C LYS A 37 -3.76 -12.07 21.07
N ASN A 38 -2.99 -13.13 20.77
CA ASN A 38 -1.94 -13.68 21.61
C ASN A 38 -0.64 -13.83 20.81
N ALA A 39 -0.30 -12.82 20.01
CA ALA A 39 0.84 -12.86 19.09
C ALA A 39 2.22 -13.01 19.78
N HIS A 40 2.28 -12.83 21.10
CA HIS A 40 3.50 -12.91 21.90
C HIS A 40 3.68 -14.23 22.67
N ASP A 41 2.71 -15.15 22.61
CA ASP A 41 2.76 -16.45 23.30
C ASP A 41 2.72 -17.61 22.29
N PRO A 42 3.85 -18.28 22.00
CA PRO A 42 3.88 -19.42 21.08
C PRO A 42 3.03 -20.61 21.58
N SER A 43 2.75 -20.71 22.89
CA SER A 43 1.90 -21.77 23.44
C SER A 43 0.41 -21.58 23.12
N ALA A 44 -0.02 -20.35 22.77
CA ALA A 44 -1.40 -20.09 22.36
C ALA A 44 -1.70 -20.69 20.98
N ALA A 45 -0.73 -20.69 20.07
CA ALA A 45 -0.86 -21.30 18.75
C ALA A 45 -0.98 -22.83 18.85
N GLU A 46 -0.20 -23.47 19.73
CA GLU A 46 -0.29 -24.93 19.97
C GLU A 46 -1.64 -25.32 20.57
N LYS A 47 -2.10 -24.60 21.60
CA LYS A 47 -3.43 -24.83 22.21
C LYS A 47 -4.55 -24.62 21.21
N PHE A 48 -4.44 -23.63 20.32
CA PHE A 48 -5.43 -23.39 19.28
C PHE A 48 -5.51 -24.54 18.26
N LYS A 49 -4.36 -25.15 17.91
CA LYS A 49 -4.29 -26.35 17.07
C LYS A 49 -4.99 -27.52 17.73
N GLU A 50 -4.70 -27.77 19.01
CA GLU A 50 -5.34 -28.85 19.79
C GLU A 50 -6.86 -28.66 19.91
N ILE A 51 -7.32 -27.44 20.20
CA ILE A 51 -8.75 -27.09 20.30
C ILE A 51 -9.46 -27.31 18.96
N SER A 52 -8.82 -26.97 17.84
CA SER A 52 -9.38 -27.14 16.50
C SER A 52 -9.47 -28.61 16.10
N HIS A 53 -8.43 -29.39 16.39
CA HIS A 53 -8.43 -30.84 16.15
C HIS A 53 -9.48 -31.56 16.99
N ALA A 54 -9.59 -31.22 18.28
CA ALA A 54 -10.61 -31.78 19.17
C ALA A 54 -12.04 -31.48 18.68
N TYR A 55 -12.30 -30.27 18.19
CA TYR A 55 -13.61 -29.92 17.64
C TYR A 55 -13.90 -30.62 16.31
N GLU A 56 -12.91 -30.80 15.43
CA GLU A 56 -13.10 -31.52 14.17
C GLU A 56 -13.58 -32.95 14.41
N VAL A 57 -12.90 -33.67 15.32
CA VAL A 57 -13.26 -35.05 15.68
C VAL A 57 -14.63 -35.11 16.37
N LEU A 58 -14.91 -34.20 17.30
CA LEU A 58 -16.14 -34.24 18.10
C LEU A 58 -17.37 -33.64 17.40
N SER A 59 -17.17 -32.84 16.35
CA SER A 59 -18.26 -32.23 15.57
C SER A 59 -18.88 -33.17 14.55
N ASP A 60 -18.10 -34.14 14.04
CA ASP A 60 -18.61 -35.15 13.12
C ASP A 60 -19.16 -36.36 13.92
N PRO A 61 -20.45 -36.72 13.76
CA PRO A 61 -21.06 -37.82 14.50
C PRO A 61 -20.34 -39.18 14.31
N GLN A 62 -19.78 -39.43 13.12
CA GLN A 62 -19.09 -40.68 12.81
C GLN A 62 -17.69 -40.69 13.44
N LYS A 63 -16.94 -39.59 13.35
CA LYS A 63 -15.62 -39.47 13.99
C LYS A 63 -15.72 -39.47 15.51
N ARG A 64 -16.74 -38.80 16.07
CA ARG A 64 -17.02 -38.81 17.51
C ARG A 64 -17.32 -40.22 18.00
N GLN A 65 -18.16 -40.96 17.29
CA GLN A 65 -18.47 -42.35 17.67
C GLN A 65 -17.23 -43.25 17.61
N LEU A 66 -16.38 -43.08 16.60
CA LEU A 66 -15.14 -43.83 16.46
C LEU A 66 -14.15 -43.51 17.61
N TYR A 67 -13.99 -42.22 17.92
CA TYR A 67 -13.19 -41.76 19.05
C TYR A 67 -13.72 -42.27 20.39
N ASP A 68 -15.05 -42.23 20.60
CA ASP A 68 -15.67 -42.67 21.84
C ASP A 68 -15.48 -44.18 22.08
N GLN A 69 -15.43 -44.98 21.01
CA GLN A 69 -15.28 -46.43 21.06
C GLN A 69 -13.82 -46.88 21.12
N TYR A 70 -12.92 -46.23 20.38
CA TYR A 70 -11.56 -46.72 20.14
C TYR A 70 -10.44 -45.78 20.60
N GLY A 71 -10.77 -44.58 21.08
CA GLY A 71 -9.77 -43.58 21.47
C GLY A 71 -9.06 -42.97 20.25
N GLU A 72 -7.97 -42.24 20.49
CA GLU A 72 -7.17 -41.60 19.43
C GLU A 72 -6.60 -42.63 18.42
N GLU A 73 -6.26 -43.84 18.86
CA GLU A 73 -5.80 -44.96 18.01
C GLU A 73 -6.84 -45.37 16.95
N GLY A 74 -8.13 -45.22 17.24
CA GLY A 74 -9.22 -45.54 16.31
C GLY A 74 -9.30 -44.60 15.12
N LEU A 75 -8.84 -43.35 15.30
CA LEU A 75 -8.81 -42.34 14.24
C LEU A 75 -7.62 -42.53 13.30
N GLU A 76 -6.49 -43.07 13.79
CA GLU A 76 -5.32 -43.37 12.96
C GLU A 76 -5.48 -44.63 12.11
N GLN A 77 -6.18 -45.65 12.62
CA GLN A 77 -6.32 -46.95 11.94
C GLN A 77 -7.50 -47.00 10.96
N GLY A 78 -8.43 -46.03 11.03
CA GLY A 78 -9.51 -45.80 10.07
C GLY A 78 -9.04 -45.01 8.85
N GLY A 79 -8.24 -45.64 7.99
CA GLY A 79 -7.62 -45.04 6.81
C GLY A 79 -8.56 -44.19 5.93
N MET A 80 -8.51 -42.88 6.17
CA MET A 80 -8.93 -41.83 5.23
C MET A 80 -7.75 -40.87 5.11
N GLY A 81 -6.74 -41.30 4.34
CA GLY A 81 -5.56 -40.50 4.05
C GLY A 81 -5.94 -39.19 3.39
N GLY A 82 -5.72 -38.09 4.11
CA GLY A 82 -5.65 -36.74 3.60
C GLY A 82 -4.41 -36.11 4.23
N GLY A 83 -3.39 -35.87 3.42
CA GLY A 83 -2.05 -35.49 3.87
C GLY A 83 -2.04 -34.28 4.81
N GLY A 84 -1.00 -34.23 5.64
CA GLY A 84 -0.71 -33.09 6.50
C GLY A 84 -0.70 -31.80 5.71
N MET A 85 -1.83 -31.10 5.75
CA MET A 85 -1.91 -29.71 5.37
C MET A 85 -1.61 -28.90 6.61
N ALA A 86 -0.61 -28.03 6.49
CA ALA A 86 -0.20 -27.13 7.54
C ALA A 86 -1.42 -26.29 7.99
N ALA A 87 -1.58 -26.06 9.28
CA ALA A 87 -2.76 -25.47 9.88
C ALA A 87 -3.07 -24.05 9.34
N GLU A 88 -2.10 -23.42 8.71
CA GLU A 88 -2.19 -22.14 8.03
C GLU A 88 -3.08 -22.23 6.77
N ASP A 89 -3.06 -23.36 6.04
CA ASP A 89 -3.91 -23.61 4.87
C ASP A 89 -5.36 -23.97 5.26
N LEU A 90 -5.53 -24.68 6.38
CA LEU A 90 -6.88 -25.00 6.90
C LEU A 90 -7.58 -23.77 7.47
N PHE A 91 -6.81 -22.84 8.07
CA PHE A 91 -7.31 -21.55 8.56
C PHE A 91 -7.74 -20.63 7.41
N ALA A 92 -6.99 -20.61 6.31
CA ALA A 92 -7.37 -19.87 5.10
C ALA A 92 -8.63 -20.46 4.44
N GLN A 93 -8.79 -21.78 4.42
CA GLN A 93 -9.95 -22.43 3.80
C GLN A 93 -11.25 -22.28 4.61
N PHE A 94 -11.16 -22.14 5.94
CA PHE A 94 -12.34 -22.05 6.81
C PHE A 94 -12.68 -20.61 7.26
N PHE A 95 -11.69 -19.71 7.39
CA PHE A 95 -11.88 -18.32 7.83
C PHE A 95 -11.23 -17.25 6.93
N GLY A 96 -10.45 -17.63 5.93
CA GLY A 96 -9.87 -16.72 4.94
C GLY A 96 -10.83 -16.46 3.78
N GLY A 97 -11.46 -15.28 3.75
CA GLY A 97 -12.38 -14.88 2.70
C GLY A 97 -11.79 -15.02 1.29
N GLY A 98 -12.34 -15.97 0.52
CA GLY A 98 -12.06 -16.16 -0.90
C GLY A 98 -12.91 -17.31 -1.43
N GLY A 99 -14.01 -17.00 -2.11
CA GLY A 99 -15.02 -17.98 -2.51
C GLY A 99 -14.51 -19.07 -3.45
N GLY A 100 -14.99 -20.30 -3.24
CA GLY A 100 -14.99 -21.35 -4.25
C GLY A 100 -14.79 -22.75 -3.72
N GLY A 101 -15.89 -23.46 -3.43
CA GLY A 101 -15.93 -24.92 -3.59
C GLY A 101 -15.82 -25.79 -2.34
N PHE A 102 -16.90 -25.93 -1.58
CA PHE A 102 -17.42 -27.23 -1.07
C PHE A 102 -18.78 -27.05 -0.36
N GLY A 103 -19.70 -26.31 -0.98
CA GLY A 103 -21.01 -25.96 -0.39
C GLY A 103 -22.18 -26.65 -1.08
N GLY A 104 -22.07 -27.93 -1.43
CA GLY A 104 -23.06 -28.58 -2.29
C GLY A 104 -23.31 -30.04 -1.96
N MET A 105 -23.72 -30.36 -0.73
CA MET A 105 -24.30 -31.70 -0.48
C MET A 105 -25.34 -31.79 0.64
N PHE A 106 -25.49 -30.82 1.55
CA PHE A 106 -26.48 -30.95 2.63
C PHE A 106 -27.12 -29.62 3.00
N GLY A 107 -28.45 -29.59 2.97
CA GLY A 107 -29.26 -28.59 3.67
C GLY A 107 -30.06 -27.68 2.74
N GLY A 108 -31.37 -27.89 2.71
CA GLY A 108 -32.33 -26.98 2.10
C GLY A 108 -32.13 -25.55 2.60
N GLY A 109 -31.69 -24.69 1.70
CA GLY A 109 -31.70 -23.25 1.84
C GLY A 109 -32.23 -22.73 0.53
N GLY A 110 -33.32 -21.96 0.58
CA GLY A 110 -33.95 -21.41 -0.60
C GLY A 110 -32.91 -20.84 -1.56
N MET A 111 -33.19 -20.98 -2.85
CA MET A 111 -32.56 -20.22 -3.92
C MET A 111 -32.45 -18.78 -3.43
N ARG A 112 -31.30 -18.40 -2.88
CA ARG A 112 -30.98 -17.00 -2.67
C ARG A 112 -30.92 -16.50 -4.09
N ASP A 113 -31.99 -15.85 -4.53
CA ASP A 113 -31.98 -14.93 -5.65
C ASP A 113 -30.70 -14.10 -5.47
N GLN A 114 -29.64 -14.49 -6.17
CA GLN A 114 -28.50 -13.62 -6.36
C GLN A 114 -29.13 -12.46 -7.08
N GLY A 115 -29.32 -11.36 -6.34
CA GLY A 115 -29.86 -10.14 -6.89
C GLY A 115 -29.16 -9.81 -8.20
N PRO A 116 -29.81 -9.04 -9.09
CA PRO A 116 -29.29 -8.73 -10.41
C PRO A 116 -27.80 -8.39 -10.33
N LYS A 117 -26.98 -9.09 -11.14
CA LYS A 117 -25.53 -8.96 -11.13
C LYS A 117 -25.18 -7.47 -11.11
N LYS A 118 -24.37 -7.03 -10.15
CA LYS A 118 -23.89 -5.64 -10.08
C LYS A 118 -22.62 -5.52 -10.91
N ALA A 119 -22.53 -4.47 -11.72
CA ALA A 119 -21.32 -4.18 -12.47
C ALA A 119 -20.17 -3.82 -11.52
N ARG A 120 -18.94 -4.04 -11.97
CA ARG A 120 -17.72 -3.74 -11.20
C ARG A 120 -17.65 -2.26 -10.83
N THR A 121 -17.15 -1.98 -9.63
CA THR A 121 -16.85 -0.62 -9.18
C THR A 121 -15.64 -0.08 -9.95
N ILE A 122 -15.72 1.17 -10.40
CA ILE A 122 -14.62 1.86 -11.07
C ILE A 122 -13.83 2.61 -10.02
N HIS A 123 -12.54 2.30 -9.88
CA HIS A 123 -11.63 3.00 -8.99
C HIS A 123 -10.85 4.06 -9.79
N HIS A 124 -10.90 5.32 -9.34
CA HIS A 124 -10.18 6.41 -9.98
C HIS A 124 -9.37 7.19 -8.94
N VAL A 125 -8.07 7.35 -9.18
CA VAL A 125 -7.20 8.11 -8.28
C VAL A 125 -7.26 9.59 -8.66
N HIS A 126 -7.71 10.42 -7.73
CA HIS A 126 -7.77 11.88 -7.90
C HIS A 126 -6.60 12.55 -7.19
N LYS A 127 -5.66 13.08 -7.98
CA LYS A 127 -4.45 13.74 -7.46
C LYS A 127 -4.74 15.20 -7.09
N VAL A 128 -4.63 15.52 -5.81
CA VAL A 128 -4.94 16.85 -5.26
C VAL A 128 -3.67 17.50 -4.69
N SER A 129 -3.53 18.81 -4.86
CA SER A 129 -2.40 19.55 -4.27
C SER A 129 -2.60 19.80 -2.77
N LEU A 130 -1.53 20.10 -2.06
CA LEU A 130 -1.59 20.29 -0.60
C LEU A 130 -2.37 21.55 -0.21
N GLU A 131 -2.29 22.60 -1.03
CA GLU A 131 -3.03 23.86 -0.88
C GLU A 131 -4.54 23.66 -1.07
N ASP A 132 -4.93 22.87 -2.08
CA ASP A 132 -6.31 22.50 -2.34
C ASP A 132 -6.90 21.72 -1.14
N ILE A 133 -6.11 20.84 -0.51
CA ILE A 133 -6.51 20.09 0.71
C ILE A 133 -6.59 21.02 1.92
N TYR A 134 -5.74 22.04 2.01
CA TYR A 134 -5.74 23.01 3.11
C TYR A 134 -6.99 23.91 3.05
N ARG A 135 -7.30 24.49 1.88
CA ARG A 135 -8.45 25.40 1.69
C ARG A 135 -9.79 24.67 1.54
N GLY A 136 -9.73 23.43 1.05
CA GLY A 136 -10.89 22.67 0.59
C GLY A 136 -11.32 23.15 -0.81
N LYS A 137 -11.67 22.21 -1.69
CA LYS A 137 -11.98 22.50 -3.09
C LYS A 137 -13.01 21.53 -3.66
N VAL A 138 -13.87 22.05 -4.53
CA VAL A 138 -14.76 21.21 -5.35
C VAL A 138 -14.11 20.95 -6.70
N SER A 139 -13.61 19.72 -6.89
CA SER A 139 -12.97 19.30 -8.13
C SER A 139 -14.01 18.80 -9.13
N LYS A 140 -13.99 19.32 -10.36
CA LYS A 140 -14.84 18.84 -11.46
C LYS A 140 -14.07 17.77 -12.24
N LEU A 141 -14.50 16.52 -12.16
CA LEU A 141 -13.89 15.40 -12.87
C LEU A 141 -14.83 14.90 -13.96
N ALA A 142 -14.34 14.87 -15.20
CA ALA A 142 -15.09 14.30 -16.32
C ALA A 142 -14.81 12.78 -16.39
N LEU A 143 -15.84 11.98 -16.14
CA LEU A 143 -15.81 10.54 -16.33
C LEU A 143 -16.49 10.17 -17.64
N GLN A 144 -15.84 9.31 -18.42
CA GLN A 144 -16.49 8.62 -19.53
C GLN A 144 -17.06 7.31 -19.01
N LYS A 145 -18.37 7.12 -19.14
CA LYS A 145 -19.04 5.89 -18.73
C LYS A 145 -19.90 5.35 -19.85
N SER A 146 -20.06 4.04 -19.89
CA SER A 146 -21.06 3.40 -20.75
C SER A 146 -22.45 3.56 -20.13
N VAL A 147 -23.38 4.13 -20.89
CA VAL A 147 -24.79 4.22 -20.54
C VAL A 147 -25.63 3.41 -21.50
N ILE A 148 -26.80 2.96 -21.04
CA ILE A 148 -27.77 2.30 -21.91
C ILE A 148 -28.19 3.27 -23.01
N CYS A 149 -28.19 2.82 -24.26
CA CYS A 149 -28.53 3.68 -25.39
C CYS A 149 -29.98 4.16 -25.26
N SER A 150 -30.17 5.48 -25.14
CA SER A 150 -31.49 6.10 -24.96
C SER A 150 -32.47 5.82 -26.10
N LYS A 151 -31.98 5.63 -27.34
CA LYS A 151 -32.84 5.36 -28.52
C LYS A 151 -33.34 3.92 -28.64
N CYS A 152 -32.65 2.94 -28.04
CA CYS A 152 -33.09 1.54 -28.09
C CYS A 152 -33.32 0.93 -26.71
N GLU A 153 -33.12 1.70 -25.63
CA GLU A 153 -33.30 1.29 -24.24
C GLU A 153 -32.56 -0.02 -23.92
N GLY A 154 -31.39 -0.22 -24.52
CA GLY A 154 -30.57 -1.42 -24.31
C GLY A 154 -31.00 -2.64 -25.12
N ARG A 155 -31.96 -2.52 -26.03
CA ARG A 155 -32.39 -3.62 -26.92
C ARG A 155 -31.42 -3.83 -28.10
N GLY A 156 -30.76 -2.78 -28.56
CA GLY A 156 -29.76 -2.84 -29.66
C GLY A 156 -30.36 -2.70 -31.07
N GLY A 157 -31.69 -2.76 -31.20
CA GLY A 157 -32.42 -2.57 -32.46
C GLY A 157 -33.81 -1.96 -32.23
N LYS A 158 -34.61 -1.89 -33.29
CA LYS A 158 -36.04 -1.52 -33.19
C LYS A 158 -36.83 -2.53 -32.36
N GLU A 159 -37.98 -2.10 -31.84
CA GLU A 159 -38.88 -3.00 -31.09
C GLU A 159 -39.25 -4.24 -31.93
N GLY A 160 -39.09 -5.43 -31.35
CA GLY A 160 -39.37 -6.71 -32.03
C GLY A 160 -38.36 -7.13 -33.10
N ALA A 161 -37.32 -6.34 -33.38
CA ALA A 161 -36.30 -6.70 -34.36
C ALA A 161 -35.23 -7.66 -33.81
N VAL A 162 -35.10 -7.71 -32.49
CA VAL A 162 -34.17 -8.61 -31.79
C VAL A 162 -34.78 -10.00 -31.74
N LYS A 163 -34.11 -10.98 -32.34
CA LYS A 163 -34.54 -12.38 -32.34
C LYS A 163 -33.52 -13.23 -31.61
N THR A 164 -33.98 -14.23 -30.88
CA THR A 164 -33.09 -15.24 -30.28
C THR A 164 -32.35 -16.00 -31.39
N CYS A 165 -31.05 -16.18 -31.24
CA CYS A 165 -30.26 -16.91 -32.22
C CYS A 165 -30.71 -18.38 -32.30
N ALA A 166 -31.16 -18.83 -33.47
CA ALA A 166 -31.59 -20.21 -33.69
C ALA A 166 -30.44 -21.23 -33.57
N GLY A 167 -29.21 -20.80 -33.81
CA GLY A 167 -28.03 -21.68 -33.74
C GLY A 167 -27.64 -22.07 -32.30
N CYS A 168 -27.87 -21.20 -31.32
CA CYS A 168 -27.48 -21.41 -29.92
C CYS A 168 -28.63 -21.27 -28.93
N ASN A 169 -29.85 -21.04 -29.40
CA ASN A 169 -31.06 -20.84 -28.58
C ASN A 169 -30.85 -19.84 -27.43
N GLY A 170 -30.16 -18.73 -27.70
CA GLY A 170 -29.89 -17.69 -26.69
C GLY A 170 -28.65 -17.93 -25.81
N GLN A 171 -27.99 -19.10 -25.88
CA GLN A 171 -26.84 -19.41 -25.03
C GLN A 171 -25.54 -18.75 -25.47
N GLY A 172 -25.47 -18.22 -26.70
CA GLY A 172 -24.26 -17.57 -27.22
C GLY A 172 -23.09 -18.51 -27.54
N MET A 173 -23.14 -19.77 -27.14
CA MET A 173 -22.06 -20.75 -27.32
C MET A 173 -22.60 -22.03 -27.97
N LYS A 174 -21.77 -22.70 -28.77
CA LYS A 174 -22.04 -24.00 -29.41
C LYS A 174 -20.96 -25.00 -28.97
N THR A 175 -21.38 -26.20 -28.57
CA THR A 175 -20.45 -27.28 -28.23
C THR A 175 -19.98 -27.98 -29.50
N MET A 176 -18.71 -27.83 -29.87
CA MET A 176 -18.10 -28.59 -30.96
C MET A 176 -17.44 -29.85 -30.41
N MET A 177 -17.71 -30.99 -31.07
CA MET A 177 -17.04 -32.25 -30.79
C MET A 177 -15.83 -32.37 -31.72
N ARG A 178 -14.62 -32.40 -31.17
CA ARG A 178 -13.41 -32.72 -31.93
C ARG A 178 -12.90 -34.07 -31.47
N GLN A 179 -12.79 -34.99 -32.42
CA GLN A 179 -12.25 -36.31 -32.18
C GLN A 179 -10.72 -36.23 -32.25
N MET A 180 -10.06 -36.46 -31.12
CA MET A 180 -8.60 -36.59 -31.05
C MET A 180 -8.28 -38.06 -30.78
N GLY A 181 -8.28 -38.85 -31.85
CA GLY A 181 -8.08 -40.29 -31.78
C GLY A 181 -9.28 -41.02 -31.12
N PRO A 182 -9.05 -41.98 -30.21
CA PRO A 182 -10.12 -42.75 -29.57
C PRO A 182 -10.94 -41.96 -28.52
N MET A 183 -10.55 -40.71 -28.19
CA MET A 183 -11.30 -39.85 -27.26
C MET A 183 -12.05 -38.73 -28.01
N ILE A 184 -13.35 -38.60 -27.73
CA ILE A 184 -14.18 -37.49 -28.21
C ILE A 184 -14.19 -36.41 -27.12
N GLN A 185 -13.53 -35.28 -27.39
CA GLN A 185 -13.55 -34.13 -26.49
C GLN A 185 -14.60 -33.12 -26.98
N ARG A 186 -15.53 -32.78 -26.09
CA ARG A 186 -16.51 -31.68 -26.28
C ARG A 186 -15.84 -30.39 -25.81
N PHE A 187 -15.62 -29.44 -26.71
CA PHE A 187 -15.14 -28.10 -26.35
C PHE A 187 -16.17 -27.05 -26.78
N GLN A 188 -16.40 -26.08 -25.90
CA GLN A 188 -17.40 -25.03 -26.10
C GLN A 188 -16.77 -23.89 -26.88
N THR A 189 -17.34 -23.53 -28.02
CA THR A 189 -16.91 -22.41 -28.86
C THR A 189 -18.00 -21.35 -28.92
N VAL A 190 -17.65 -20.08 -29.13
CA VAL A 190 -18.64 -19.03 -29.39
C VAL A 190 -19.47 -19.34 -30.63
N CYS A 191 -20.78 -19.11 -30.57
CA CYS A 191 -21.67 -19.38 -31.71
C CYS A 191 -21.36 -18.41 -32.86
N PRO A 192 -21.01 -18.88 -34.08
CA PRO A 192 -20.63 -18.02 -35.19
C PRO A 192 -21.81 -17.18 -35.72
N ASP A 193 -23.06 -17.63 -35.50
CA ASP A 193 -24.25 -16.91 -35.98
C ASP A 193 -24.58 -15.65 -35.15
N CYS A 194 -24.13 -15.61 -33.90
CA CYS A 194 -24.42 -14.50 -32.97
C CYS A 194 -23.18 -13.94 -32.26
N ASN A 195 -21.98 -14.43 -32.58
CA ASN A 195 -20.69 -14.05 -31.96
C ASN A 195 -20.72 -13.97 -30.42
N GLY A 196 -21.45 -14.87 -29.75
CA GLY A 196 -21.56 -14.86 -28.29
C GLY A 196 -22.71 -14.02 -27.70
N GLU A 197 -23.41 -13.19 -28.48
CA GLU A 197 -24.48 -12.32 -27.96
C GLU A 197 -25.80 -13.06 -27.66
N GLY A 198 -26.00 -14.25 -28.22
CA GLY A 198 -27.22 -15.05 -28.03
C GLY A 198 -28.44 -14.55 -28.81
N GLU A 199 -28.39 -13.33 -29.34
CA GLU A 199 -29.42 -12.70 -30.14
C GLU A 199 -28.87 -12.32 -31.52
N THR A 200 -29.76 -12.23 -32.51
CA THR A 200 -29.43 -11.79 -33.86
C THR A 200 -30.33 -10.62 -34.25
N ILE A 201 -29.71 -9.58 -34.80
CA ILE A 201 -30.39 -8.36 -35.24
C ILE A 201 -30.04 -8.15 -36.72
N ARG A 202 -31.06 -8.00 -37.56
CA ARG A 202 -30.87 -7.66 -38.98
C ARG A 202 -30.19 -6.30 -39.10
N GLU A 203 -29.26 -6.17 -40.04
CA GLU A 203 -28.44 -4.97 -40.16
C GLU A 203 -29.24 -3.68 -40.36
N LYS A 204 -30.35 -3.75 -41.10
CA LYS A 204 -31.28 -2.63 -41.31
C LYS A 204 -32.02 -2.18 -40.05
N ASP A 205 -32.15 -3.07 -39.07
CA ASP A 205 -32.91 -2.85 -37.84
C ASP A 205 -32.02 -2.59 -36.63
N LYS A 206 -30.69 -2.61 -36.82
CA LYS A 206 -29.72 -2.18 -35.80
C LYS A 206 -29.94 -0.70 -35.47
N CYS A 207 -29.82 -0.37 -34.19
CA CYS A 207 -29.89 1.02 -33.77
C CYS A 207 -28.71 1.81 -34.36
N LYS A 208 -28.99 2.95 -35.02
CA LYS A 208 -27.97 3.80 -35.65
C LYS A 208 -26.98 4.43 -34.67
N GLN A 209 -27.32 4.51 -33.38
CA GLN A 209 -26.49 5.17 -32.37
C GLN A 209 -25.54 4.21 -31.65
N CYS A 210 -26.00 2.99 -31.32
CA CYS A 210 -25.15 1.98 -30.68
C CYS A 210 -24.65 0.89 -31.65
N ASN A 211 -25.12 0.87 -32.90
CA ASN A 211 -24.79 -0.13 -33.92
C ASN A 211 -24.95 -1.59 -33.43
N GLY A 212 -25.97 -1.85 -32.62
CA GLY A 212 -26.22 -3.17 -32.02
C GLY A 212 -25.56 -3.39 -30.65
N LYS A 213 -24.61 -2.55 -30.22
CA LYS A 213 -23.88 -2.71 -28.94
C LYS A 213 -24.70 -2.46 -27.67
N LYS A 214 -25.95 -2.00 -27.79
CA LYS A 214 -26.90 -1.68 -26.70
C LYS A 214 -26.49 -0.54 -25.75
N THR A 215 -25.21 -0.17 -25.70
CA THR A 215 -24.66 0.92 -24.89
C THR A 215 -24.01 2.00 -25.74
N VAL A 216 -23.85 3.19 -25.16
CA VAL A 216 -23.14 4.35 -25.74
C VAL A 216 -22.23 4.96 -24.69
N ILE A 217 -21.11 5.55 -25.10
CA ILE A 217 -20.19 6.24 -24.19
C ILE A 217 -20.72 7.67 -23.98
N GLU A 218 -20.97 8.02 -22.72
CA GLU A 218 -21.38 9.37 -22.30
C GLU A 218 -20.31 9.98 -21.41
N ARG A 219 -20.01 11.27 -21.63
CA ARG A 219 -19.10 12.05 -20.78
C ARG A 219 -19.91 12.81 -19.74
N LYS A 220 -19.79 12.42 -18.47
CA LYS A 220 -20.46 13.08 -17.33
C LYS A 220 -19.43 13.78 -16.45
N VAL A 221 -19.74 14.98 -15.99
CA VAL A 221 -18.90 15.72 -15.03
C VAL A 221 -19.44 15.45 -13.63
N LEU A 222 -18.59 14.87 -12.78
CA LEU A 222 -18.86 14.65 -11.36
C LEU A 222 -18.15 15.73 -10.54
N HIS A 223 -18.83 16.23 -9.51
CA HIS A 223 -18.30 17.19 -8.57
C HIS A 223 -17.80 16.43 -7.34
N VAL A 224 -16.48 16.31 -7.22
CA VAL A 224 -15.84 15.67 -6.07
C VAL A 224 -15.52 16.76 -5.04
N HIS A 225 -16.17 16.68 -3.89
CA HIS A 225 -15.93 17.57 -2.77
C HIS A 225 -14.69 17.09 -2.02
N VAL A 226 -13.62 17.87 -2.06
CA VAL A 226 -12.40 17.65 -1.28
C VAL A 226 -12.51 18.51 -0.04
N ASP A 227 -12.83 17.88 1.08
CA ASP A 227 -12.93 18.54 2.37
C ASP A 227 -11.56 18.95 2.90
N ARG A 228 -11.57 19.95 3.79
CA ARG A 228 -10.36 20.47 4.43
C ARG A 228 -9.71 19.38 5.28
N GLY A 229 -8.40 19.22 5.14
CA GLY A 229 -7.64 18.30 5.98
C GLY A 229 -7.77 16.83 5.61
N VAL A 230 -8.47 16.50 4.51
CA VAL A 230 -8.63 15.12 4.07
C VAL A 230 -7.28 14.42 3.92
N GLN A 231 -7.19 13.18 4.41
CA GLN A 231 -5.96 12.39 4.36
C GLN A 231 -5.85 11.67 3.01
N SER A 232 -4.61 11.44 2.57
CA SER A 232 -4.35 10.62 1.38
C SER A 232 -4.88 9.20 1.60
N GLY A 233 -5.52 8.62 0.59
CA GLY A 233 -6.20 7.32 0.67
C GLY A 233 -7.69 7.41 1.07
N THR A 234 -8.23 8.61 1.32
CA THR A 234 -9.66 8.78 1.57
C THR A 234 -10.47 8.47 0.32
N LYS A 235 -11.52 7.66 0.47
CA LYS A 235 -12.38 7.18 -0.62
C LYS A 235 -13.72 7.89 -0.63
N ILE A 236 -14.12 8.39 -1.79
CA ILE A 236 -15.39 9.06 -2.04
C ILE A 236 -16.19 8.25 -3.05
N ASP A 237 -17.33 7.72 -2.63
CA ASP A 237 -18.16 6.83 -3.43
C ASP A 237 -19.33 7.55 -4.08
N PHE A 238 -19.47 7.40 -5.40
CA PHE A 238 -20.61 7.83 -6.19
C PHE A 238 -21.42 6.61 -6.61
N ARG A 239 -22.57 6.42 -5.94
CA ARG A 239 -23.43 5.25 -6.14
C ARG A 239 -24.10 5.26 -7.51
N GLY A 240 -24.03 4.13 -8.22
CA GLY A 240 -24.70 3.95 -9.53
C GLY A 240 -24.14 4.80 -10.68
N GLU A 241 -23.02 5.49 -10.47
CA GLU A 241 -22.36 6.29 -11.51
C GLU A 241 -21.38 5.48 -12.38
N GLY A 242 -21.24 4.18 -12.13
CA GLY A 242 -20.38 3.28 -12.91
C GLY A 242 -20.94 2.93 -14.29
N ASP A 243 -20.26 1.99 -14.95
CA ASP A 243 -20.68 1.48 -16.26
C ASP A 243 -22.03 0.75 -16.19
N GLN A 244 -22.92 1.08 -17.13
CA GLN A 244 -24.23 0.44 -17.28
C GLN A 244 -24.18 -0.64 -18.35
N MET A 245 -24.76 -1.80 -18.05
CA MET A 245 -24.94 -2.89 -19.00
C MET A 245 -26.40 -3.37 -18.97
N PRO A 246 -26.98 -3.77 -20.13
CA PRO A 246 -28.33 -4.33 -20.16
C PRO A 246 -28.46 -5.55 -19.23
N GLY A 247 -29.45 -5.52 -18.33
CA GLY A 247 -29.72 -6.62 -17.39
C GLY A 247 -28.81 -6.70 -16.15
N VAL A 248 -27.92 -5.72 -15.95
CA VAL A 248 -26.96 -5.65 -14.83
C VAL A 248 -27.16 -4.32 -14.10
N GLN A 249 -27.17 -4.33 -12.77
CA GLN A 249 -27.24 -3.08 -12.00
C GLN A 249 -25.92 -2.30 -12.14
N PRO A 250 -25.98 -0.96 -12.32
CA PRO A 250 -24.77 -0.17 -12.45
C PRO A 250 -23.88 -0.28 -11.19
N GLY A 251 -22.57 -0.30 -11.44
CA GLY A 251 -21.56 -0.25 -10.40
C GLY A 251 -21.45 1.15 -9.79
N ASP A 252 -20.60 1.27 -8.78
CA ASP A 252 -20.28 2.57 -8.18
C ASP A 252 -18.98 3.11 -8.78
N VAL A 253 -18.75 4.42 -8.63
CA VAL A 253 -17.44 5.04 -8.93
C VAL A 253 -16.84 5.48 -7.62
N GLN A 254 -15.67 4.93 -7.30
CA GLN A 254 -14.92 5.28 -6.09
C GLN A 254 -13.73 6.14 -6.50
N PHE A 255 -13.70 7.37 -6.01
CA PHE A 255 -12.53 8.24 -6.12
C PHE A 255 -11.67 8.10 -4.88
N GLU A 256 -10.40 7.78 -5.08
CA GLU A 256 -9.40 7.78 -4.01
C GLU A 256 -8.57 9.06 -4.11
N ILE A 257 -8.54 9.84 -3.03
CA ILE A 257 -7.77 11.09 -2.99
C ILE A 257 -6.30 10.75 -2.74
N GLU A 258 -5.44 11.17 -3.65
CA GLU A 258 -3.99 11.04 -3.52
C GLU A 258 -3.37 12.44 -3.41
N GLN A 259 -2.58 12.67 -2.37
CA GLN A 259 -1.86 13.93 -2.20
C GLN A 259 -0.65 14.00 -3.14
N LYS A 260 -0.54 15.08 -3.90
CA LYS A 260 0.66 15.37 -4.69
C LYS A 260 1.84 15.76 -3.79
N PRO A 261 3.08 15.35 -4.14
CA PRO A 261 4.26 15.88 -3.46
C PRO A 261 4.33 17.39 -3.67
N HIS A 262 4.66 18.12 -2.61
CA HIS A 262 4.77 19.58 -2.63
C HIS A 262 6.24 19.99 -2.46
N PRO A 263 6.75 20.99 -3.21
CA PRO A 263 8.17 21.33 -3.22
C PRO A 263 8.68 21.90 -1.88
N ARG A 264 7.83 22.60 -1.13
CA ARG A 264 8.25 23.30 0.12
C ARG A 264 7.86 22.59 1.41
N PHE A 265 6.82 21.76 1.36
CA PHE A 265 6.15 21.25 2.55
C PHE A 265 5.98 19.75 2.44
N GLN A 266 6.35 19.05 3.51
CA GLN A 266 6.07 17.63 3.66
C GLN A 266 5.01 17.45 4.74
N ARG A 267 3.88 16.84 4.38
CA ARG A 267 2.79 16.57 5.34
C ARG A 267 3.02 15.24 6.05
N LYS A 268 2.86 15.23 7.37
CA LYS A 268 2.82 14.01 8.19
C LYS A 268 1.64 14.08 9.15
N GLY A 269 0.55 13.39 8.80
CA GLY A 269 -0.71 13.50 9.55
C GLY A 269 -1.31 14.91 9.44
N ASP A 270 -1.54 15.55 10.59
CA ASP A 270 -2.05 16.92 10.66
C ASP A 270 -0.93 17.96 10.77
N ASP A 271 0.33 17.52 10.86
CA ASP A 271 1.50 18.39 10.95
C ASP A 271 2.18 18.59 9.58
N LEU A 272 2.86 19.74 9.45
CA LEU A 272 3.65 20.11 8.27
C LEU A 272 5.13 20.22 8.64
N PHE A 273 6.00 19.81 7.73
CA PHE A 273 7.45 19.95 7.81
C PHE A 273 7.91 20.88 6.69
N TYR A 274 8.72 21.86 7.04
CA TYR A 274 9.31 22.84 6.13
C TYR A 274 10.82 22.88 6.31
N HIS A 275 11.55 22.81 5.22
CA HIS A 275 13.01 22.97 5.22
C HIS A 275 13.32 24.44 4.95
N ALA A 276 13.82 25.13 5.97
CA ALA A 276 14.22 26.52 5.90
C ALA A 276 15.73 26.62 5.70
N GLU A 277 16.15 27.18 4.58
CA GLU A 277 17.55 27.54 4.35
C GLU A 277 17.82 28.90 4.98
N ILE A 278 18.82 28.98 5.87
CA ILE A 278 19.22 30.22 6.54
C ILE A 278 20.72 30.46 6.41
N ASP A 279 21.11 31.73 6.40
CA ASP A 279 22.52 32.12 6.40
C ASP A 279 23.15 31.90 7.78
N LEU A 280 24.46 31.64 7.81
CA LEU A 280 25.22 31.53 9.06
C LEU A 280 25.07 32.77 9.96
N LEU A 281 25.00 33.97 9.37
CA LEU A 281 24.82 35.21 10.14
C LEU A 281 23.45 35.22 10.84
N THR A 282 22.38 34.86 10.12
CA THR A 282 21.03 34.78 10.68
C THR A 282 20.93 33.69 11.75
N ALA A 283 21.63 32.57 11.56
CA ALA A 283 21.68 31.46 12.53
C ALA A 283 22.39 31.84 13.85
N LEU A 284 23.34 32.78 13.83
CA LEU A 284 24.13 33.20 14.99
C LEU A 284 23.65 34.50 15.64
N ALA A 285 23.31 35.50 14.82
CA ALA A 285 22.97 36.85 15.27
C ALA A 285 21.46 37.10 15.36
N GLY A 286 20.64 36.13 14.95
CA GLY A 286 19.20 36.29 14.81
C GLY A 286 18.80 37.05 13.54
N GLY A 287 17.49 37.14 13.31
CA GLY A 287 16.93 37.76 12.11
C GLY A 287 15.49 37.33 11.85
N ALA A 288 14.90 37.82 10.77
CA ALA A 288 13.55 37.46 10.37
C ALA A 288 13.57 36.53 9.14
N ILE A 289 12.81 35.44 9.22
CA ILE A 289 12.61 34.49 8.13
C ILE A 289 11.16 34.59 7.67
N TYR A 290 10.96 34.65 6.36
CA TYR A 290 9.64 34.78 5.77
C TYR A 290 9.26 33.47 5.07
N ILE A 291 8.21 32.81 5.56
CA ILE A 291 7.73 31.53 5.03
C ILE A 291 6.37 31.76 4.38
N GLU A 292 6.26 31.47 3.09
CA GLU A 292 4.97 31.50 2.39
C GLU A 292 4.19 30.22 2.69
N HIS A 293 3.01 30.37 3.30
CA HIS A 293 2.13 29.27 3.69
C HIS A 293 1.24 28.80 2.52
N LEU A 294 0.55 27.67 2.71
CA LEU A 294 -0.38 27.06 1.76
C LEU A 294 -1.60 27.94 1.42
N ASP A 295 -1.90 28.92 2.27
CA ASP A 295 -2.98 29.89 2.08
C ASP A 295 -2.52 31.24 1.50
N GLU A 296 -1.33 31.28 0.90
CA GLU A 296 -0.70 32.48 0.33
C GLU A 296 -0.38 33.56 1.39
N ARG A 297 -0.58 33.31 2.68
CA ARG A 297 -0.12 34.20 3.75
C ARG A 297 1.38 34.00 3.99
N TRP A 298 2.05 35.07 4.37
CA TRP A 298 3.44 35.04 4.77
C TRP A 298 3.52 34.97 6.30
N LEU A 299 4.23 33.98 6.81
CA LEU A 299 4.57 33.85 8.23
C LEU A 299 5.96 34.46 8.45
N THR A 300 6.03 35.43 9.35
CA THR A 300 7.30 35.98 9.83
C THR A 300 7.73 35.18 11.06
N VAL A 301 8.88 34.53 10.96
CA VAL A 301 9.52 33.79 12.04
C VAL A 301 10.74 34.59 12.49
N GLU A 302 10.68 35.13 13.70
CA GLU A 302 11.78 35.88 14.28
C GLU A 302 12.69 34.93 15.07
N VAL A 303 13.97 34.93 14.71
CA VAL A 303 15.05 34.31 15.48
C VAL A 303 15.61 35.37 16.41
N LEU A 304 15.52 35.14 17.71
CA LEU A 304 15.94 36.13 18.71
C LEU A 304 17.47 36.30 18.67
N PRO A 305 17.99 37.54 18.75
CA PRO A 305 19.42 37.76 18.84
C PRO A 305 20.03 37.06 20.06
N GLY A 306 21.07 36.25 19.84
CA GLY A 306 21.72 35.44 20.87
C GLY A 306 21.18 34.01 21.00
N GLU A 307 20.08 33.68 20.32
CA GLU A 307 19.66 32.29 20.13
C GLU A 307 20.41 31.70 18.93
N VAL A 308 21.23 30.67 19.18
CA VAL A 308 22.00 30.00 18.13
C VAL A 308 21.17 28.85 17.55
N ILE A 309 20.98 28.87 16.24
CA ILE A 309 20.35 27.77 15.51
C ILE A 309 21.42 26.81 15.01
N SER A 310 21.35 25.55 15.45
CA SER A 310 22.24 24.51 14.98
C SER A 310 21.80 23.96 13.62
N PRO A 311 22.73 23.54 12.75
CA PRO A 311 22.37 22.85 11.50
C PRO A 311 21.52 21.61 11.79
N GLY A 312 20.36 21.51 11.14
CA GLY A 312 19.40 20.42 11.33
C GLY A 312 18.48 20.56 12.54
N GLU A 313 18.58 21.66 13.30
CA GLU A 313 17.67 21.94 14.42
C GLU A 313 16.23 22.10 13.93
N ILE A 314 15.27 21.65 14.74
CA ILE A 314 13.84 21.68 14.41
C ILE A 314 13.12 22.54 15.44
N LYS A 315 12.42 23.59 14.97
CA LYS A 315 11.52 24.41 15.80
C LYS A 315 10.08 24.24 15.37
N VAL A 316 9.14 24.52 16.27
CA VAL A 316 7.71 24.33 16.05
C VAL A 316 6.96 25.66 16.10
N ILE A 317 6.14 25.91 15.08
CA ILE A 317 5.17 26.99 15.03
C ILE A 317 3.80 26.36 15.25
N ARG A 318 3.23 26.63 16.43
CA ARG A 318 1.99 26.00 16.87
C ARG A 318 0.78 26.54 16.07
N GLY A 319 -0.14 25.65 15.71
CA GLY A 319 -1.40 26.02 15.04
C GLY A 319 -1.26 26.47 13.58
N GLN A 320 -0.11 26.26 12.95
CA GLN A 320 0.15 26.59 11.54
C GLN A 320 0.34 25.34 10.65
N GLY A 321 -0.08 24.16 11.12
CA GLY A 321 -0.07 22.91 10.36
C GLY A 321 -1.31 22.73 9.48
N MET A 322 -1.64 21.49 9.14
CA MET A 322 -2.84 21.15 8.36
C MET A 322 -4.10 21.21 9.24
N PRO A 323 -5.26 21.58 8.68
CA PRO A 323 -6.53 21.43 9.37
C PRO A 323 -6.84 19.96 9.59
N SER A 324 -7.35 19.60 10.76
CA SER A 324 -7.81 18.25 11.08
C SER A 324 -9.19 18.02 10.47
N TYR A 325 -9.37 16.86 9.82
CA TYR A 325 -10.63 16.51 9.17
C TYR A 325 -11.82 16.41 10.14
N ARG A 326 -11.58 15.99 11.40
CA ARG A 326 -12.65 15.74 12.38
C ARG A 326 -12.91 16.91 13.32
N HIS A 327 -11.85 17.57 13.78
CA HIS A 327 -11.92 18.55 14.86
C HIS A 327 -11.84 19.99 14.37
N HIS A 328 -11.52 20.21 13.09
CA HIS A 328 -11.31 21.54 12.49
C HIS A 328 -10.22 22.39 13.15
N ASP A 329 -9.47 21.85 14.10
CA ASP A 329 -8.26 22.44 14.65
C ASP A 329 -7.10 22.33 13.66
N PHE A 330 -6.11 23.21 13.80
CA PHE A 330 -4.88 23.15 13.01
C PHE A 330 -3.80 22.37 13.76
N GLY A 331 -3.06 21.53 13.04
CA GLY A 331 -1.83 20.94 13.53
C GLY A 331 -0.70 21.97 13.64
N ASN A 332 0.53 21.49 13.72
CA ASN A 332 1.72 22.32 13.88
C ASN A 332 2.60 22.34 12.63
N LEU A 333 3.38 23.41 12.47
CA LEU A 333 4.40 23.52 11.44
C LEU A 333 5.78 23.35 12.08
N TYR A 334 6.48 22.29 11.72
CA TYR A 334 7.86 22.05 12.09
C TYR A 334 8.78 22.64 11.03
N VAL A 335 9.68 23.51 11.45
CA VAL A 335 10.69 24.15 10.60
C VAL A 335 12.03 23.51 10.94
N GLN A 336 12.61 22.82 9.97
CA GLN A 336 13.98 22.32 10.06
C GLN A 336 14.92 23.32 9.41
N PHE A 337 15.94 23.75 10.13
CA PHE A 337 16.89 24.75 9.65
C PHE A 337 18.11 24.10 9.01
N GLU A 338 18.39 24.46 7.76
CA GLU A 338 19.64 24.16 7.07
C GLU A 338 20.48 25.43 6.98
N VAL A 339 21.66 25.40 7.60
CA VAL A 339 22.54 26.57 7.67
C VAL A 339 23.51 26.53 6.50
N LYS A 340 23.43 27.53 5.61
CA LYS A 340 24.37 27.72 4.52
C LYS A 340 25.62 28.42 5.01
N PHE A 341 26.75 27.72 4.91
CA PHE A 341 28.06 28.28 5.22
C PHE A 341 28.65 28.95 3.98
N PRO A 342 29.17 30.19 4.10
CA PRO A 342 29.87 30.83 3.00
C PRO A 342 31.17 30.08 2.71
N GLU A 343 31.57 29.98 1.42
CA GLU A 343 32.79 29.27 1.02
C GLU A 343 34.06 29.88 1.62
N ARG A 344 34.07 31.21 1.77
CA ARG A 344 35.14 31.99 2.42
C ARG A 344 34.54 33.21 3.11
N LEU A 345 35.07 33.51 4.29
CA LEU A 345 34.85 34.80 4.94
C LEU A 345 35.91 35.78 4.43
N SER A 346 35.49 36.81 3.69
CA SER A 346 36.36 37.88 3.20
C SER A 346 36.18 39.17 4.00
N GLY A 347 37.23 39.97 4.10
CA GLY A 347 37.15 41.35 4.58
C GLY A 347 36.41 42.27 3.60
N PRO A 348 36.21 43.55 3.95
CA PRO A 348 35.65 44.53 3.01
C PRO A 348 36.48 44.57 1.71
N PRO A 349 35.83 44.71 0.55
CA PRO A 349 36.54 44.75 -0.72
C PRO A 349 37.52 45.93 -0.76
N ASP A 350 38.69 45.71 -1.35
CA ASP A 350 39.66 46.78 -1.62
C ASP A 350 39.07 47.81 -2.60
N ALA A 351 39.75 48.95 -2.78
CA ALA A 351 39.35 50.00 -3.72
C ALA A 351 39.14 49.49 -5.17
N ASP A 352 39.76 48.35 -5.50
CA ASP A 352 39.68 47.67 -6.80
C ASP A 352 38.64 46.52 -6.83
N GLY A 353 37.87 46.31 -5.76
CA GLY A 353 36.78 45.33 -5.69
C GLY A 353 37.18 43.89 -5.38
N TYR A 354 38.45 43.63 -5.07
CA TYR A 354 38.94 42.28 -4.74
C TYR A 354 38.68 41.93 -3.25
N PRO A 355 38.31 40.67 -2.94
CA PRO A 355 38.10 40.20 -1.58
C PRO A 355 39.42 40.11 -0.81
N THR A 356 39.52 40.86 0.28
CA THR A 356 40.68 40.84 1.19
C THR A 356 40.61 39.69 2.18
N PRO A 357 41.77 39.18 2.67
CA PRO A 357 41.79 38.30 3.82
C PRO A 357 41.23 39.00 5.08
N LEU A 358 40.66 38.22 6.00
CA LEU A 358 40.16 38.72 7.28
C LEU A 358 41.23 39.52 8.04
N SER A 359 40.88 40.74 8.45
CA SER A 359 41.77 41.56 9.28
C SER A 359 41.88 40.99 10.71
N LYS A 360 43.02 41.22 11.37
CA LYS A 360 43.23 40.79 12.77
C LYS A 360 42.16 41.32 13.72
N ALA A 361 41.64 42.53 13.47
CA ALA A 361 40.56 43.14 14.25
C ALA A 361 39.22 42.38 14.12
N GLN A 362 38.89 41.89 12.92
CA GLN A 362 37.69 41.09 12.68
C GLN A 362 37.78 39.71 13.36
N ILE A 363 38.96 39.09 13.34
CA ILE A 363 39.20 37.82 14.03
C ILE A 363 39.01 38.01 15.55
N GLN A 364 39.58 39.06 16.12
CA GLN A 364 39.42 39.36 17.54
C GLN A 364 37.96 39.67 17.93
N ALA A 365 37.19 40.29 17.03
CA ALA A 365 35.76 40.54 17.24
C ALA A 365 34.93 39.24 17.17
N LEU A 366 35.33 38.25 16.37
CA LEU A 366 34.69 36.93 16.38
C LEU A 366 35.02 36.15 17.66
N GLU A 367 36.27 36.24 18.13
CA GLU A 367 36.73 35.59 19.37
C GLU A 367 36.07 36.16 20.63
N SER A 368 35.61 37.41 20.61
CA SER A 368 34.90 38.01 21.75
C SER A 368 33.44 37.57 21.87
N VAL A 369 32.83 37.13 20.76
CA VAL A 369 31.41 36.76 20.69
C VAL A 369 31.22 35.24 20.74
N LEU A 370 32.11 34.48 20.11
CA LEU A 370 32.04 33.01 20.05
C LEU A 370 32.63 32.36 21.29
N PRO A 371 32.21 31.12 21.64
CA PRO A 371 32.82 30.37 22.72
C PRO A 371 34.33 30.16 22.49
N PRO A 372 35.12 30.00 23.58
CA PRO A 372 36.56 29.82 23.47
C PRO A 372 36.90 28.58 22.64
N ARG A 373 38.00 28.66 21.90
CA ARG A 373 38.49 27.56 21.07
C ARG A 373 38.65 26.30 21.94
N MET A 374 38.25 25.16 21.40
CA MET A 374 38.41 23.89 22.09
C MET A 374 39.90 23.61 22.36
N PRO A 375 40.28 23.19 23.58
CA PRO A 375 41.67 22.90 23.89
C PRO A 375 42.15 21.72 23.06
N GLN A 376 43.22 21.94 22.29
CA GLN A 376 43.92 20.89 21.56
C GLN A 376 45.03 20.31 22.44
N GLN A 377 45.36 19.04 22.24
CA GLN A 377 46.53 18.44 22.89
C GLN A 377 47.78 19.08 22.28
N ILE A 378 48.47 19.90 23.07
CA ILE A 378 49.71 20.52 22.66
C ILE A 378 50.80 19.43 22.76
N PRO A 379 51.52 19.12 21.68
CA PRO A 379 52.61 18.15 21.74
C PRO A 379 53.71 18.65 22.71
N PRO A 380 54.39 17.74 23.44
CA PRO A 380 55.50 18.12 24.29
C PRO A 380 56.63 18.75 23.46
N PRO A 381 57.45 19.64 24.04
CA PRO A 381 58.44 20.42 23.31
C PRO A 381 59.52 19.58 22.60
N ASP A 382 59.74 18.34 23.04
CA ASP A 382 60.68 17.39 22.44
C ASP A 382 60.05 16.47 21.38
N ALA A 383 58.73 16.58 21.14
CA ALA A 383 58.05 15.80 20.12
C ALA A 383 58.33 16.37 18.72
N MET A 384 58.62 15.47 17.77
CA MET A 384 58.71 15.84 16.37
C MET A 384 57.31 16.19 15.86
N THR A 385 57.10 17.44 15.44
CA THR A 385 55.88 17.91 14.79
C THR A 385 56.14 18.16 13.31
N GLU A 386 55.29 17.62 12.45
CA GLU A 386 55.32 17.86 11.02
C GLU A 386 54.15 18.78 10.64
N ASP A 387 54.45 19.85 9.91
CA ASP A 387 53.44 20.81 9.47
C ASP A 387 52.80 20.36 8.15
N TYR A 388 51.48 20.21 8.16
CA TYR A 388 50.71 19.81 6.99
C TYR A 388 49.74 20.92 6.57
N GLN A 389 49.65 21.18 5.26
CA GLN A 389 48.63 22.05 4.68
C GLN A 389 47.46 21.21 4.19
N LEU A 390 46.24 21.64 4.51
CA LEU A 390 45.02 20.97 4.06
C LEU A 390 44.72 21.32 2.60
N GLU A 391 44.54 20.29 1.77
CA GLU A 391 44.04 20.42 0.41
C GLU A 391 42.55 20.04 0.33
N LYS A 392 41.80 20.63 -0.61
CA LYS A 392 40.41 20.20 -0.86
C LYS A 392 40.44 18.82 -1.50
N VAL A 393 39.67 17.89 -0.95
CA VAL A 393 39.48 16.57 -1.55
C VAL A 393 38.71 16.74 -2.85
N ASP A 394 39.32 16.35 -3.97
CA ASP A 394 38.66 16.28 -5.28
C ASP A 394 38.17 14.83 -5.47
N PRO A 395 36.85 14.57 -5.36
CA PRO A 395 36.31 13.22 -5.40
C PRO A 395 36.58 12.50 -6.73
N MET A 396 36.82 13.24 -7.81
CA MET A 396 37.14 12.65 -9.12
C MET A 396 38.59 12.17 -9.19
N ARG A 397 39.51 12.90 -8.56
CA ARG A 397 40.94 12.59 -8.55
C ARG A 397 41.30 11.45 -7.59
N GLU A 398 40.50 11.24 -6.55
CA GLU A 398 40.60 10.08 -5.67
C GLU A 398 39.99 8.81 -6.27
N GLY A 399 38.89 8.93 -7.03
CA GLY A 399 38.29 7.80 -7.75
C GLY A 399 39.24 7.17 -8.79
N ASP A 400 39.97 7.99 -9.54
CA ASP A 400 40.98 7.52 -10.50
C ASP A 400 42.21 6.89 -9.83
N ARG A 401 42.59 7.36 -8.63
CA ARG A 401 43.67 6.74 -7.84
C ARG A 401 43.27 5.38 -7.28
N ALA A 402 42.03 5.24 -6.82
CA ALA A 402 41.51 3.96 -6.35
C ALA A 402 41.42 2.93 -7.49
N ALA A 403 41.02 3.36 -8.69
CA ALA A 403 40.97 2.48 -9.87
C ALA A 403 42.38 2.05 -10.34
N LYS A 404 43.35 2.97 -10.36
CA LYS A 404 44.75 2.63 -10.72
C LYS A 404 45.44 1.70 -9.72
N ALA A 405 45.17 1.84 -8.43
CA ALA A 405 45.74 0.96 -7.42
C ALA A 405 45.27 -0.50 -7.59
N THR A 406 44.03 -0.72 -8.05
CA THR A 406 43.55 -2.06 -8.42
C THR A 406 44.13 -2.60 -9.73
N GLU A 407 44.54 -1.74 -10.68
CA GLU A 407 45.18 -2.18 -11.92
C GLU A 407 46.66 -2.54 -11.72
N GLU A 408 47.38 -1.86 -10.81
CA GLU A 408 48.78 -2.16 -10.50
C GLU A 408 48.96 -3.49 -9.71
N ASP A 409 48.01 -3.87 -8.85
CA ASP A 409 48.03 -5.16 -8.14
C ASP A 409 47.79 -6.38 -9.06
N ASP A 410 47.16 -6.19 -10.24
CA ASP A 410 46.92 -7.25 -11.23
C ASP A 410 48.11 -7.46 -12.19
N GLU A 411 49.01 -6.48 -12.32
CA GLU A 411 50.22 -6.59 -13.15
C GLU A 411 51.37 -7.33 -12.43
N ASP A 412 51.45 -7.26 -11.11
CA ASP A 412 52.47 -7.96 -10.30
C ASP A 412 52.18 -9.46 -10.07
N MET A 413 50.99 -9.94 -10.45
CA MET A 413 50.57 -11.35 -10.36
C MET A 413 50.85 -12.18 -11.64
N GLN A 414 51.59 -11.64 -12.62
CA GLN A 414 51.99 -12.35 -13.85
C GLN A 414 53.46 -12.79 -13.86
N GLY A 415 54.00 -13.23 -12.72
CA GLY A 415 55.40 -13.68 -12.59
C GLY A 415 55.62 -15.06 -11.95
N GLY A 416 54.58 -15.86 -11.72
CA GLY A 416 54.68 -17.14 -10.99
C GLY A 416 54.51 -18.39 -11.88
N GLU A 417 55.61 -19.12 -12.05
CA GLU A 417 55.78 -20.39 -12.78
C GLU A 417 54.69 -21.45 -12.46
N ARG A 418 53.94 -21.90 -13.48
CA ARG A 418 52.90 -22.94 -13.36
C ARG A 418 53.52 -24.34 -13.49
N VAL A 419 53.62 -25.07 -12.38
CA VAL A 419 53.97 -26.50 -12.38
C VAL A 419 52.72 -27.33 -12.70
N GLN A 420 52.75 -28.06 -13.81
CA GLN A 420 51.70 -29.01 -14.21
C GLN A 420 51.92 -30.36 -13.52
N CYS A 421 50.92 -30.84 -12.78
CA CYS A 421 50.84 -32.24 -12.35
C CYS A 421 49.85 -32.99 -13.26
N ALA A 422 50.36 -33.96 -14.02
CA ALA A 422 49.58 -34.91 -14.80
C ALA A 422 49.13 -36.07 -13.91
N SER A 423 47.85 -36.41 -13.98
CA SER A 423 47.25 -37.61 -13.38
C SER A 423 47.46 -38.82 -14.30
N GLN A 424 47.97 -39.93 -13.75
CA GLN A 424 47.66 -41.28 -14.20
C GLN A 424 46.68 -41.92 -13.22
#